data_AF-A0A1J5PJ49-F1
#
_entry.id   AF-A0A1J5PJ49-F1
#
_cell.length_a   1.000
_cell.length_b   1.000
_cell.length_c   1.000
_cell.angle_alpha   90.00
_cell.angle_beta   90.00
_cell.angle_gamma   90.00
#
_symmetry.space_group_name_H-M   'P 1'
#
loop_
_entity.id
_entity.type
_entity.pdbx_description
1 polymer ?
#
loop_
_entity_poly.entity_id
_entity_poly.type
_entity_poly.pdbx_seq_one_letter_code
_entity_poly.pdbx_strand_id
1 'polypeptide(L)'
;MNLRGDILTLVDIRSALGMASAGVLNEVVVVRIGELRLGLPAAEIVDVVHLASSKIAAVPVGSDRSGKAYCKGVATVGGQAVGILDLEKILADCKL
;
A
#
# COMPACT_ATOMS: atom_id res chain seq x y z
N MET A 1 -15.82 -1.46 -9.19
CA MET A 1 -15.64 -0.91 -10.57
C MET A 1 -15.71 -2.05 -11.59
N ASN A 2 -16.08 -1.79 -12.84
CA ASN A 2 -15.97 -2.79 -13.90
C ASN A 2 -14.62 -2.62 -14.59
N LEU A 3 -13.80 -3.66 -14.57
CA LEU A 3 -12.52 -3.69 -15.25
C LEU A 3 -12.53 -4.84 -16.27
N ARG A 4 -12.75 -4.50 -17.55
CA ARG A 4 -12.77 -5.46 -18.67
C ARG A 4 -13.77 -6.62 -18.49
N GLY A 5 -14.91 -6.37 -17.86
CA GLY A 5 -15.96 -7.36 -17.62
C GLY A 5 -15.92 -7.99 -16.22
N ASP A 6 -14.81 -7.82 -15.49
CA ASP A 6 -14.68 -8.30 -14.11
C ASP A 6 -15.11 -7.22 -13.11
N ILE A 7 -15.90 -7.62 -12.10
CA ILE A 7 -16.20 -6.75 -10.96
C ILE A 7 -14.97 -6.72 -10.06
N LEU A 8 -14.33 -5.55 -9.97
CA LEU A 8 -13.20 -5.32 -9.09
C LEU A 8 -13.64 -4.57 -7.82
N THR A 9 -13.40 -5.19 -6.67
CA THR A 9 -13.60 -4.59 -5.34
C THR A 9 -12.51 -3.57 -5.07
N LEU A 10 -12.91 -2.37 -4.64
CA LEU A 10 -11.99 -1.31 -4.23
C LEU A 10 -11.87 -1.28 -2.71
N VAL A 11 -10.63 -1.29 -2.21
CA VAL A 11 -10.34 -1.29 -0.77
C VAL A 11 -9.49 -0.07 -0.44
N ASP A 12 -10.05 0.85 0.34
CA ASP A 12 -9.32 2.02 0.85
C ASP A 12 -8.51 1.62 2.09
N ILE A 13 -7.19 1.61 1.96
CA ILE A 13 -6.26 1.22 3.03
C ILE A 13 -5.76 2.40 3.87
N ARG A 14 -6.17 3.65 3.56
CA ARG A 14 -5.70 4.85 4.27
C ARG A 14 -5.98 4.78 5.77
N SER A 15 -7.15 4.27 6.15
CA SER A 15 -7.54 4.10 7.55
C SER A 15 -6.61 3.13 8.30
N ALA A 16 -6.24 2.01 7.68
CA ALA A 16 -5.27 1.07 8.24
C ALA A 16 -3.90 1.73 8.42
N LEU A 17 -3.49 2.56 7.46
CA LEU A 17 -2.24 3.32 7.50
C LEU A 17 -2.28 4.56 8.43
N GLY A 18 -3.40 4.83 9.12
CA GLY A 18 -3.53 6.02 9.97
C GLY A 18 -3.57 7.33 9.18
N MET A 19 -3.80 7.27 7.87
CA MET A 19 -3.87 8.42 6.99
C MET A 19 -5.28 9.03 6.99
N ALA A 20 -5.35 10.36 6.83
CA ALA A 20 -6.63 11.02 6.66
C ALA A 20 -7.32 10.58 5.36
N SER A 21 -8.63 10.33 5.42
CA SER A 21 -9.44 9.99 4.25
C SER A 21 -9.74 11.18 3.33
N ALA A 22 -9.10 12.33 3.56
CA ALA A 22 -9.26 13.52 2.73
C ALA A 22 -8.44 13.42 1.43
N GLY A 23 -8.93 14.01 0.35
CA GLY A 23 -8.27 14.04 -0.96
C GLY A 23 -8.92 13.14 -2.00
N VAL A 24 -8.70 13.47 -3.27
CA VAL A 24 -9.22 12.75 -4.43
C VAL A 24 -8.29 11.58 -4.76
N LEU A 25 -8.87 10.39 -4.96
CA LEU A 25 -8.16 9.21 -5.45
C LEU A 25 -8.51 9.04 -6.92
N ASN A 26 -7.54 9.26 -7.81
CA ASN A 26 -7.76 9.24 -9.25
C ASN A 26 -7.25 7.95 -9.90
N GLU A 27 -6.37 7.22 -9.21
CA GLU A 27 -5.71 6.03 -9.72
C GLU A 27 -6.16 4.79 -8.95
N VAL A 28 -6.08 3.63 -9.60
CA VAL A 28 -6.37 2.33 -8.96
C VAL A 28 -5.24 1.35 -9.26
N VAL A 29 -4.53 0.94 -8.21
CA VAL A 29 -3.52 -0.11 -8.29
C VAL A 29 -4.21 -1.46 -8.15
N VAL A 30 -4.19 -2.27 -9.21
CA VAL A 30 -4.76 -3.62 -9.17
C VAL A 30 -3.74 -4.60 -8.60
N VAL A 31 -4.08 -5.24 -7.49
CA VAL A 31 -3.23 -6.22 -6.81
C VAL A 31 -3.90 -7.60 -6.79
N ARG A 32 -3.08 -8.64 -6.72
CA ARG A 32 -3.51 -10.02 -6.52
C ARG A 32 -2.84 -10.59 -5.28
N ILE A 33 -3.65 -11.10 -4.36
CA ILE A 33 -3.18 -11.71 -3.11
C ILE A 33 -3.89 -13.06 -2.99
N GLY A 34 -3.14 -14.14 -3.22
CA GLY A 34 -3.73 -15.45 -3.50
C GLY A 34 -4.70 -15.40 -4.69
N GLU A 35 -5.91 -15.88 -4.48
CA GLU A 35 -7.00 -15.86 -5.46
C GLU A 35 -7.76 -14.52 -5.52
N LEU A 36 -7.54 -13.64 -4.56
CA LEU A 36 -8.27 -12.39 -4.44
C LEU A 36 -7.65 -11.32 -5.34
N ARG A 37 -8.49 -10.69 -6.18
CA ARG A 37 -8.13 -9.57 -7.04
C ARG A 37 -8.82 -8.31 -6.55
N LEU A 38 -8.04 -7.29 -6.19
CA LEU A 38 -8.53 -6.05 -5.60
C LEU A 38 -7.95 -4.84 -6.30
N GLY A 39 -8.66 -3.72 -6.23
CA GLY A 39 -8.12 -2.41 -6.54
C GLY A 39 -7.83 -1.63 -5.27
N LEU A 40 -6.67 -1.01 -5.20
CA LEU A 40 -6.27 -0.08 -4.15
C LEU A 40 -6.33 1.34 -4.74
N PRO A 41 -7.29 2.18 -4.32
CA PRO A 41 -7.34 3.57 -4.73
C PRO A 41 -6.10 4.33 -4.27
N ALA A 42 -5.51 5.12 -5.17
CA ALA A 42 -4.35 5.95 -4.90
C ALA A 42 -4.58 7.37 -5.44
N ALA A 43 -3.91 8.35 -4.85
CA ALA A 43 -3.94 9.72 -5.35
C ALA A 43 -3.21 9.85 -6.69
N GLU A 44 -2.03 9.23 -6.78
CA GLU A 44 -1.13 9.31 -7.94
C GLU A 44 -0.19 8.08 -7.96
N ILE A 45 0.24 7.68 -9.16
CA ILE A 45 1.33 6.71 -9.38
C ILE A 45 2.55 7.50 -9.85
N VAL A 46 3.58 7.57 -9.03
CA VAL A 46 4.74 8.45 -9.27
C VAL A 46 5.79 7.80 -10.16
N ASP A 47 6.28 6.61 -9.77
CA ASP A 47 7.39 5.94 -10.49
C ASP A 47 7.44 4.43 -10.20
N VAL A 48 8.17 3.68 -11.03
CA VAL A 48 8.48 2.25 -10.85
C VAL A 48 9.98 2.10 -10.60
N VAL A 49 10.33 1.73 -9.38
CA VAL A 49 11.73 1.64 -8.95
C VAL A 49 12.15 0.23 -8.62
N HIS A 50 13.38 -0.13 -8.99
CA HIS A 50 14.00 -1.39 -8.62
C HIS A 50 14.78 -1.22 -7.31
N LEU A 51 14.40 -1.99 -6.28
CA LEU A 51 15.02 -1.96 -4.96
C LEU A 51 15.67 -3.30 -4.65
N ALA A 52 16.97 -3.29 -4.37
CA ALA A 52 17.65 -4.45 -3.81
C ALA A 52 17.23 -4.64 -2.34
N SER A 53 17.08 -5.87 -1.88
CA SER A 53 16.68 -6.15 -0.49
C SER A 53 17.64 -5.55 0.55
N SER A 54 18.92 -5.39 0.21
CA SER A 54 19.92 -4.73 1.07
C SER A 54 19.68 -3.23 1.27
N LYS A 55 18.84 -2.60 0.44
CA LYS A 55 18.43 -1.19 0.57
C LYS A 55 17.16 -1.03 1.42
N ILE A 56 16.53 -2.13 1.81
CA ILE A 56 15.36 -2.13 2.68
C ILE A 56 15.84 -2.20 4.13
N ALA A 57 15.66 -1.10 4.85
CA ALA A 57 15.91 -1.03 6.27
C ALA A 57 14.67 -1.44 7.07
N ALA A 58 14.89 -1.85 8.32
CA ALA A 58 13.80 -2.07 9.25
C ALA A 58 12.99 -0.78 9.48
N VAL A 59 11.70 -0.95 9.77
CA VAL A 59 10.83 0.18 10.11
C VAL A 59 11.38 0.89 11.36
N PRO A 60 11.56 2.23 11.33
CA PRO A 60 12.09 2.97 12.47
C PRO A 60 11.29 2.75 13.77
N VAL A 61 12.00 2.72 14.90
CA VAL A 61 11.38 2.49 16.22
C VAL A 61 10.41 3.63 16.60
N GLY A 62 10.60 4.83 16.04
CA GLY A 62 9.72 5.98 16.24
C GLY A 62 8.49 6.04 15.32
N SER A 63 8.34 5.08 14.40
CA SER A 63 7.15 5.02 13.54
C SER A 63 5.89 4.73 14.35
N ASP A 64 4.77 5.26 13.87
CA ASP A 64 3.46 5.04 14.44
C ASP A 64 3.06 3.55 14.40
N ARG A 65 1.96 3.22 15.11
CA ARG A 65 1.47 1.84 15.24
C ARG A 65 1.20 1.23 13.87
N SER A 66 0.64 2.00 12.94
CA SER A 66 0.33 1.57 11.57
C SER A 66 1.59 1.28 10.76
N GLY A 67 2.61 2.15 10.81
CA GLY A 67 3.89 1.92 10.15
C GLY A 67 4.58 0.64 10.64
N LYS A 68 4.54 0.36 11.95
CA LYS A 68 5.11 -0.89 12.49
C LYS A 68 4.27 -2.13 12.18
N ALA A 69 2.95 -1.99 12.13
CA ALA A 69 2.06 -3.10 11.88
C ALA A 69 2.09 -3.53 10.42
N TYR A 70 2.12 -2.57 9.49
CA TYR A 70 1.82 -2.83 8.08
C TYR A 70 2.99 -2.56 7.13
N CYS A 71 4.15 -2.07 7.56
CA CYS A 71 5.33 -1.95 6.71
C CYS A 71 6.29 -3.13 6.92
N LYS A 72 6.73 -3.76 5.83
CA LYS A 72 7.84 -4.74 5.81
C LYS A 72 9.20 -4.07 6.02
N GLY A 73 9.30 -2.79 5.69
CA GLY A 73 10.51 -2.00 5.82
C GLY A 73 10.37 -0.63 5.19
N VAL A 74 11.48 0.11 5.17
CA VAL A 74 11.59 1.44 4.56
C VAL A 74 12.84 1.47 3.69
N ALA A 75 12.73 2.10 2.52
CA ALA A 75 13.87 2.37 1.64
C ALA A 75 13.96 3.86 1.33
N THR A 76 15.14 4.33 0.92
CA THR A 76 15.31 5.69 0.41
C THR A 76 15.43 5.64 -1.10
N VAL A 77 14.52 6.32 -1.79
CA VAL A 77 14.44 6.42 -3.26
C VAL A 77 14.43 7.90 -3.62
N GLY A 78 15.39 8.36 -4.42
CA GLY A 78 15.46 9.77 -4.81
C GLY A 78 15.58 10.75 -3.64
N GLY A 79 16.14 10.32 -2.50
CA GLY A 79 16.21 11.12 -1.28
C GLY A 79 14.92 11.14 -0.43
N GLN A 80 13.86 10.45 -0.86
CA GLN A 80 12.61 10.32 -0.13
C GLN A 80 12.50 8.95 0.54
N ALA A 81 11.96 8.92 1.75
CA ALA A 81 11.64 7.67 2.44
C ALA A 81 10.36 7.06 1.86
N VAL A 82 10.44 5.80 1.46
CA VAL A 82 9.33 5.02 0.89
C VAL A 82 9.10 3.79 1.74
N GLY A 83 7.87 3.63 2.22
CA GLY A 83 7.46 2.43 2.97
C GLY A 83 7.12 1.27 2.05
N ILE A 84 7.62 0.07 2.37
CA ILE A 84 7.24 -1.17 1.69
C ILE A 84 6.07 -1.76 2.46
N LEU A 85 4.88 -1.76 1.88
CA LEU A 85 3.65 -2.22 2.56
C LEU A 85 3.51 -3.74 2.54
N ASP A 86 2.97 -4.29 3.62
CA ASP A 86 2.52 -5.67 3.75
C ASP A 86 1.02 -5.77 3.46
N LEU A 87 0.67 -5.93 2.18
CA LEU A 87 -0.73 -5.95 1.76
C LEU A 87 -1.51 -7.14 2.33
N GLU A 88 -0.88 -8.30 2.54
CA GLU A 88 -1.54 -9.46 3.15
C GLU A 88 -2.02 -9.12 4.56
N LYS A 89 -1.16 -8.48 5.35
CA LYS A 89 -1.48 -8.09 6.72
C LYS A 89 -2.49 -6.95 6.79
N ILE A 90 -2.38 -5.96 5.90
CA ILE A 90 -3.36 -4.86 5.80
C ILE A 90 -4.76 -5.42 5.52
N LEU A 91 -4.87 -6.33 4.55
CA LEU A 91 -6.17 -6.88 4.15
C LEU A 91 -6.72 -7.91 5.14
N ALA A 92 -5.88 -8.56 5.94
CA ALA A 92 -6.36 -9.40 7.02
C ALA A 92 -7.07 -8.57 8.12
N ASP A 93 -6.61 -7.34 8.36
CA ASP A 93 -7.21 -6.43 9.35
C ASP A 93 -8.39 -5.63 8.77
N CYS A 94 -8.36 -5.30 7.47
CA CYS A 94 -9.53 -4.81 6.75
C CYS A 94 -10.50 -5.97 6.56
N LYS A 95 -11.51 -6.11 7.42
CA LYS A 95 -12.57 -7.13 7.26
C LYS A 95 -13.24 -7.03 5.87
N LEU A 96 -12.77 -7.82 4.91
CA LEU A 96 -13.35 -7.98 3.57
C LEU A 96 -14.43 -9.06 3.56
#